data_AF-A0A953W273-F1
#
_entry.id   AF-A0A953W273-F1
#
_cell.length_a   1.000
_cell.length_b   1.000
_cell.length_c   1.000
_cell.angle_alpha   90.00
_cell.angle_beta   90.00
_cell.angle_gamma   90.00
#
_symmetry.space_group_name_H-M   'P 1'
#
loop_
_entity.id
_entity.type
_entity.pdbx_description
1 polymer ?
#
loop_
_entity_poly.entity_id
_entity_poly.type
_entity_poly.pdbx_seq_one_letter_code
_entity_poly.pdbx_strand_id
1 'polypeptide(L)' 'MRRLITFVAAALALVACASSSTPQGDGALQVAPLAYTMRTLPNGLRVYSMPDRNTANVSVQVWYDVGSVDDPAGRSGFA' A
#
# COMPACT_ATOMS: atom_id res chain seq x y z
N MET A 1 -16.36 24.56 48.20
CA MET A 1 -17.09 23.58 47.36
C MET A 1 -16.62 23.61 45.90
N ARG A 2 -16.85 24.70 45.15
CA ARG A 2 -16.53 24.81 43.70
C ARG A 2 -15.03 24.65 43.35
N ARG A 3 -14.13 25.18 44.19
CA ARG A 3 -12.67 25.09 43.99
C ARG A 3 -12.11 23.68 44.20
N LEU A 4 -12.73 22.89 45.07
CA LEU A 4 -12.30 21.51 45.37
C LEU A 4 -12.63 20.56 44.21
N ILE A 5 -13.78 20.78 43.55
CA ILE A 5 -14.23 19.99 42.39
C ILE A 5 -13.30 20.20 41.18
N THR A 6 -12.80 21.41 40.94
CA THR A 6 -11.85 21.70 39.87
C THR A 6 -10.48 21.04 40.08
N PHE A 7 -10.01 20.94 41.33
CA PHE A 7 -8.73 20.27 41.61
C PHE A 7 -8.80 18.75 41.42
N VAL A 8 -9.92 18.13 41.79
CA VAL A 8 -10.13 16.69 41.59
C VAL A 8 -10.25 16.35 40.10
N ALA A 9 -10.94 17.18 39.31
CA ALA A 9 -11.05 16.99 37.87
C ALA A 9 -9.69 17.12 37.15
N ALA A 10 -8.85 18.07 37.58
CA ALA A 10 -7.51 18.25 37.02
C ALA A 10 -6.57 17.07 37.37
N ALA A 11 -6.66 16.53 38.59
CA ALA A 11 -5.89 15.36 39.01
C ALA A 11 -6.28 14.10 38.23
N LEU A 12 -7.58 13.91 37.95
CA LEU A 12 -8.07 12.76 37.17
C LEU A 12 -7.60 12.84 35.70
N ALA A 13 -7.56 14.05 35.13
CA ALA A 13 -7.05 14.28 33.78
C ALA A 13 -5.54 14.01 33.67
N LEU A 14 -4.75 14.34 34.70
CA LEU A 14 -3.31 14.07 34.72
C LEU A 14 -3.00 12.56 34.75
N VAL A 15 -3.79 11.77 35.48
CA VAL A 15 -3.61 10.31 35.58
C VAL A 15 -4.00 9.60 34.28
N ALA A 16 -5.00 10.10 33.56
CA ALA A 16 -5.41 9.53 32.27
C ALA A 16 -4.33 9.68 31.17
N CYS A 17 -3.53 10.75 31.22
CA CYS A 17 -2.46 11.00 30.25
C CYS A 17 -1.18 10.19 30.51
N ALA A 18 -1.02 9.58 31.70
CA ALA A 18 0.20 8.86 32.09
C ALA A 18 0.24 7.39 31.63
N SER A 19 -0.88 6.83 31.15
CA SER A 19 -1.01 5.40 30.87
C SER A 19 -0.97 5.02 29.37
N SER A 20 -0.66 5.96 28.47
CA SER A 20 -0.81 5.78 27.02
C SER A 20 0.42 5.27 26.28
N SER A 21 1.53 4.93 26.95
CA SER A 21 2.73 4.42 26.29
C SER A 21 2.89 2.90 26.45
N THR A 22 1.93 2.12 25.92
CA THR A 22 2.22 0.70 25.61
C THR A 22 3.11 0.65 24.38
N PRO A 23 4.29 0.01 24.43
CA PRO A 23 5.12 -0.17 23.24
C PRO A 23 4.31 -0.97 22.21
N GLN A 24 4.03 -0.34 21.08
CA GLN A 24 3.46 -1.03 19.92
C GLN A 24 4.52 -2.02 19.47
N GLY A 25 4.25 -3.32 19.68
CA GLY A 25 5.19 -4.38 19.31
C GLY A 25 5.57 -4.33 17.83
N ASP A 26 6.70 -4.95 17.50
CA ASP A 26 7.30 -5.09 16.15
C ASP A 26 6.41 -5.92 15.19
N GLY A 27 5.13 -5.57 15.07
CA GLY A 27 4.19 -6.17 14.15
C GLY A 27 4.59 -5.78 12.73
N ALA A 28 5.44 -6.59 12.11
CA ALA A 28 5.75 -6.46 10.70
C ALA A 28 4.45 -6.37 9.89
N LEU A 29 4.35 -5.36 9.03
CA LEU A 29 3.20 -5.17 8.17
C LEU A 29 3.01 -6.42 7.29
N GLN A 30 1.93 -7.14 7.54
CA GLN A 30 1.57 -8.30 6.72
C GLN A 30 0.86 -7.81 5.46
N VAL A 31 1.58 -7.82 4.34
CA VAL A 31 1.01 -7.50 3.03
C VAL A 31 0.38 -8.76 2.44
N ALA A 32 -0.92 -8.71 2.19
CA ALA A 32 -1.62 -9.81 1.54
C ALA A 32 -1.09 -10.03 0.10
N PRO A 33 -0.97 -11.28 -0.37
CA PRO A 33 -0.59 -11.56 -1.75
C PRO A 33 -1.57 -10.96 -2.76
N LEU A 34 -1.06 -10.55 -3.92
CA LEU A 34 -1.88 -10.01 -5.00
C LEU A 34 -2.71 -11.12 -5.66
N ALA A 35 -4.04 -10.98 -5.66
CA ALA A 35 -4.95 -11.97 -6.23
C ALA A 35 -5.21 -11.70 -7.72
N TYR A 36 -4.29 -12.14 -8.59
CA TYR A 36 -4.46 -12.08 -10.05
C TYR A 36 -4.63 -13.47 -10.67
N THR A 37 -5.18 -13.50 -11.88
CA THR A 37 -5.20 -14.69 -12.75
C THR A 37 -4.27 -14.48 -13.93
N MET A 38 -3.65 -15.54 -14.43
CA MET A 38 -2.70 -15.48 -15.54
C MET A 38 -3.04 -16.52 -16.60
N ARG A 39 -2.94 -16.12 -17.86
CA ARG A 39 -2.96 -17.02 -19.02
C ARG A 39 -1.93 -16.61 -20.04
N THR A 40 -1.42 -17.59 -20.79
CA THR A 40 -0.54 -17.34 -21.93
C THR A 40 -1.32 -17.54 -23.22
N LEU A 41 -1.19 -16.59 -24.14
CA LEU A 41 -1.80 -16.67 -25.47
C LEU A 41 -0.95 -17.54 -26.42
N PRO A 42 -1.50 -17.98 -27.57
CA PRO A 42 -0.74 -18.75 -28.57
C PRO A 42 0.51 -18.04 -29.10
N ASN A 43 0.54 -16.71 -29.09
CA ASN A 43 1.69 -15.90 -29.49
C ASN A 43 2.71 -15.68 -28.35
N GLY A 44 2.54 -16.33 -27.20
CA GLY A 44 3.43 -16.21 -26.04
C GLY A 44 3.15 -15.02 -25.11
N LEU A 45 2.21 -14.13 -25.45
CA LEU A 45 1.86 -13.01 -24.57
C LEU A 45 1.24 -13.52 -23.26
N ARG A 46 1.75 -13.05 -22.12
CA ARG A 46 1.18 -13.30 -20.80
C ARG A 46 0.15 -12.23 -20.48
N VAL A 47 -1.08 -12.65 -20.20
CA VAL A 47 -2.17 -11.78 -19.80
C VAL A 47 -2.44 -11.99 -18.32
N TYR A 48 -2.25 -10.94 -17.54
CA TYR A 48 -2.59 -10.87 -16.13
C TYR A 48 -3.93 -10.15 -15.99
N SER A 49 -4.83 -10.67 -15.16
CA SER A 49 -6.16 -10.09 -14.95
C SER A 49 -6.53 -10.10 -13.48
N MET A 50 -6.98 -8.94 -12.99
CA MET A 50 -7.42 -8.73 -11.61
C MET A 50 -8.74 -7.97 -11.61
N PRO A 51 -9.88 -8.67 -11.73
CA PRO A 51 -11.19 -8.02 -11.71
C PRO A 51 -11.51 -7.45 -10.32
N ASP A 52 -11.92 -6.19 -10.26
CA ASP A 52 -12.46 -5.56 -9.05
C ASP A 52 -13.93 -5.21 -9.29
N ARG A 53 -14.82 -5.79 -8.48
CA ARG A 53 -16.28 -5.59 -8.57
C ARG A 53 -16.77 -4.32 -7.88
N ASN A 54 -15.89 -3.59 -7.19
CA ASN A 54 -16.24 -2.37 -6.47
C ASN A 54 -16.08 -1.10 -7.33
N THR A 55 -15.70 -1.26 -8.60
CA THR A 55 -15.45 -0.16 -9.53
C THR A 55 -16.01 -0.46 -10.92
N ALA A 56 -16.41 0.59 -11.64
CA ALA A 56 -16.79 0.53 -13.05
C ALA A 56 -15.64 0.90 -14.00
N ASN A 57 -14.47 1.25 -13.47
CA ASN A 57 -13.30 1.64 -14.26
C ASN A 57 -12.47 0.43 -14.65
N VAL A 58 -11.78 0.55 -15.79
CA VAL A 58 -10.82 -0.44 -16.27
C VAL A 58 -9.51 0.25 -16.59
N SER A 59 -8.39 -0.32 -16.14
CA SER A 59 -7.05 0.08 -16.55
C SER A 59 -6.39 -1.09 -17.28
N VAL A 60 -5.75 -0.80 -18.40
CA VAL A 60 -5.02 -1.78 -19.20
C VAL A 60 -3.61 -1.26 -19.40
N GLN A 61 -2.63 -2.12 -19.18
CA GLN A 61 -1.23 -1.84 -19.38
C GLN A 61 -0.62 -2.96 -20.21
N VAL A 62 0.31 -2.59 -21.08
CA VAL A 62 1.10 -3.52 -21.88
C VAL A 62 2.56 -3.23 -21.59
N TRP A 63 3.30 -4.27 -21.24
CA TRP A 63 4.74 -4.18 -21.00
C TRP A 63 5.45 -5.04 -22.02
N TYR A 64 6.57 -4.50 -22.50
CA TYR A 64 7.51 -5.22 -23.33
C TYR A 64 8.78 -5.43 -22.52
N ASP A 65 9.37 -6.61 -22.65
CA ASP A 65 10.66 -6.93 -22.02
C ASP A 65 11.80 -6.40 -22.89
N VAL A 66 11.79 -5.09 -23.13
CA VAL A 66 12.80 -4.32 -23.85
C VAL A 66 12.86 -2.90 -23.27
N GLY A 67 13.98 -2.22 -23.47
CA GLY A 67 14.09 -0.80 -23.15
C GLY A 67 15.33 -0.17 -23.79
N SER A 68 15.73 1.00 -23.32
CA SER A 68 16.91 1.72 -23.84
C SER A 68 18.22 0.94 -23.68
N VAL A 69 18.28 -0.05 -22.79
CA VAL A 69 19.42 -0.98 -22.66
C VAL A 69 19.61 -1.83 -23.91
N ASP A 70 18.54 -2.06 -24.68
CA ASP A 70 18.52 -2.85 -25.91
C ASP A 70 18.66 -1.98 -27.17
N ASP A 71 18.90 -0.67 -27.00
CA ASP A 71 19.09 0.25 -28.13
C ASP A 71 20.29 -0.19 -29.00
N PRO A 72 20.16 -0.20 -30.33
CA PRO A 72 21.29 -0.49 -31.21
C PRO A 72 22.45 0.49 -31.00
N ALA A 73 23.67 0.05 -31.26
CA ALA A 73 24.85 0.90 -31.17
C ALA A 73 24.67 2.19 -32.01
N GLY A 74 24.88 3.34 -31.38
CA GLY A 74 24.70 4.65 -32.01
C GLY A 74 23.25 5.10 -32.19
N ARG A 75 22.25 4.39 -31.61
CA ARG A 75 20.82 4.71 -31.71
C ARG A 75 20.13 4.81 -30.35
N SER A 76 20.74 5.52 -29.39
CA SER A 76 20.14 5.72 -28.07
C SER A 76 18.81 6.50 -28.15
N GLY A 77 17.84 6.10 -27.34
CA GLY A 77 16.47 6.65 -27.33
C GLY A 77 15.58 6.07 -28.42
N PHE A 78 15.88 4.85 -28.91
CA PHE A 78 15.07 4.20 -29.93
C PHE A 78 13.89 3.42 -29.35
N ALA A 79 14.10 2.77 -28.19
CA ALA A 79 13.03 2.17 -27.40
C ALA A 79 12.05 3.20 -26.82
#